data_AF-A0A6J4VK22-F1
#
_entry.id   AF-A0A6J4VK22-F1
#
_cell.length_a   1.000
_cell.length_b   1.000
_cell.length_c   1.000
_cell.angle_alpha   90.00
_cell.angle_beta   90.00
_cell.angle_gamma   90.00
#
_symmetry.space_group_name_H-M   'P 1'
#
loop_
_entity.id
_entity.type
_entity.pdbx_description
1 polymer ?
#
loop_
_entity_poly.entity_id
_entity_poly.type
_entity_poly.pdbx_seq_one_letter_code
_entity_poly.pdbx_strand_id
1 'polypeptide(L)'
;MTNHLPGNDQANRPRSTSRRSLIGRLAAAGFSAPVIASVLRDSAWAQDATPDATPTSEGVLAGLGKDSRLIEQGSTTFETPAELMTEFLTPNDQFFIRSNGPVSIDIPRDEWRLAVTGLVERELDLSFADLEAMEPRTITAFLACSGQSRGRFGNEPAAVEGTKWGNGAIGNAEWTGVSLIDILDEAGVQPGAVEVVSQGGDFPEMQRGLPIEIATDPDVMLVWQMNGEDLPPPNGGPVRLLVPGWGGIASTKWVVGLEVIDRPFAGTYNTESYVIIDEVGAVVRPVREMPVSSVITSPLPDAALPAGPVTIGGFAWSGFGGIERVEVSTDDGATWVEAAIVEEAGPLSWVRFEAPWEAASGTAMLQSRAFDQRGLGQPVETEWNAKGYLQNSIYRVPVTVE
;
A
#
# COMPACT_ATOMS: atom_id res chain seq x y z
N MET A 1 -18.93 -74.33 -46.74
CA MET A 1 -19.97 -74.86 -45.82
C MET A 1 -20.20 -73.84 -44.73
N THR A 2 -21.47 -73.46 -44.56
CA THR A 2 -22.12 -72.75 -43.42
C THR A 2 -21.55 -71.37 -43.00
N ASN A 3 -22.20 -70.25 -43.34
CA ASN A 3 -23.44 -69.62 -42.81
C ASN A 3 -23.13 -68.65 -41.64
N HIS A 4 -23.34 -67.33 -41.77
CA HIS A 4 -24.60 -66.57 -41.54
C HIS A 4 -25.03 -66.58 -40.05
N LEU A 5 -25.30 -65.50 -39.30
CA LEU A 5 -25.85 -64.12 -39.48
C LEU A 5 -25.87 -63.44 -38.05
N PRO A 6 -26.54 -62.29 -37.75
CA PRO A 6 -26.25 -60.89 -38.13
C PRO A 6 -26.60 -59.86 -36.99
N GLY A 7 -26.71 -58.56 -37.35
CA GLY A 7 -27.57 -57.57 -36.65
C GLY A 7 -26.78 -56.47 -35.94
N ASN A 8 -26.40 -55.36 -36.58
CA ASN A 8 -27.16 -54.26 -37.18
C ASN A 8 -27.70 -53.22 -36.18
N ASP A 9 -27.32 -51.98 -36.51
CA ASP A 9 -28.06 -50.73 -36.41
C ASP A 9 -27.60 -49.61 -35.48
N GLN A 10 -27.34 -48.52 -36.19
CA GLN A 10 -27.07 -47.15 -35.79
C GLN A 10 -28.28 -46.57 -35.06
N ALA A 11 -28.04 -45.64 -34.13
CA ALA A 11 -28.26 -44.22 -34.40
C ALA A 11 -28.26 -43.40 -33.10
N ASN A 12 -27.69 -42.20 -33.24
CA ASN A 12 -28.28 -40.92 -32.88
C ASN A 12 -27.54 -40.07 -31.83
N ARG A 13 -27.47 -38.79 -32.21
CA ARG A 13 -26.76 -37.63 -31.67
C ARG A 13 -27.17 -37.23 -30.23
N PRO A 14 -26.39 -36.33 -29.58
CA PRO A 14 -26.37 -36.21 -28.13
C PRO A 14 -27.57 -35.41 -27.59
N ARG A 15 -28.08 -35.82 -26.44
CA ARG A 15 -29.05 -35.06 -25.63
C ARG A 15 -28.39 -34.51 -24.38
N SER A 16 -28.67 -33.23 -24.15
CA SER A 16 -28.35 -32.44 -22.97
C SER A 16 -28.69 -33.15 -21.65
N THR A 17 -27.85 -32.97 -20.64
CA THR A 17 -28.26 -33.15 -19.25
C THR A 17 -27.87 -31.93 -18.40
N SER A 18 -28.93 -31.22 -18.05
CA SER A 18 -29.16 -30.35 -16.90
C SER A 18 -28.25 -30.54 -15.67
N ARG A 19 -27.85 -29.38 -15.12
CA ARG A 19 -27.80 -29.02 -13.68
C ARG A 19 -28.28 -30.12 -12.71
N ARG A 20 -27.38 -30.65 -11.88
CA ARG A 20 -27.46 -30.72 -10.40
C ARG A 20 -26.36 -31.59 -9.78
N SER A 21 -25.94 -31.17 -8.60
CA SER A 21 -25.08 -31.81 -7.59
C SER A 21 -23.57 -31.85 -7.87
N LEU A 22 -22.82 -31.05 -7.10
CA LEU A 22 -22.27 -31.56 -5.85
C LEU A 22 -22.03 -30.40 -4.87
N ILE A 23 -22.88 -30.34 -3.84
CA ILE A 23 -22.57 -29.70 -2.56
C ILE A 23 -21.47 -30.54 -1.92
N GLY A 24 -20.39 -29.90 -1.47
CA GLY A 24 -19.38 -30.60 -0.68
C GLY A 24 -18.12 -29.78 -0.43
N ARG A 25 -18.20 -28.85 0.53
CA ARG A 25 -17.16 -28.49 1.53
C ARG A 25 -17.51 -27.16 2.21
N LEU A 26 -18.33 -27.24 3.25
CA LEU A 26 -18.44 -26.21 4.28
C LEU A 26 -17.38 -26.52 5.34
N ALA A 27 -16.27 -25.78 5.28
CA ALA A 27 -15.29 -25.64 6.36
C ALA A 27 -14.43 -24.39 6.06
N ALA A 28 -15.08 -23.23 6.07
CA ALA A 28 -14.48 -21.91 6.17
C ALA A 28 -15.56 -21.00 6.72
N ALA A 29 -15.79 -21.07 8.03
CA ALA A 29 -16.50 -20.00 8.72
C ALA A 29 -15.48 -18.88 8.92
N GLY A 30 -15.19 -18.16 7.83
CA GLY A 30 -14.53 -16.86 7.83
C GLY A 30 -15.61 -15.85 7.54
N PHE A 31 -15.74 -14.87 8.44
CA PHE A 31 -16.87 -13.94 8.55
C PHE A 31 -18.23 -14.63 8.74
N SER A 32 -18.91 -14.34 9.85
CA SER A 32 -20.36 -14.51 9.88
C SER A 32 -20.92 -13.71 8.69
N ALA A 33 -21.86 -14.31 7.96
CA ALA A 33 -22.46 -13.75 6.75
C ALA A 33 -23.09 -12.33 6.84
N PRO A 34 -23.24 -11.63 7.99
CA PRO A 34 -23.77 -10.26 8.00
C PRO A 34 -22.82 -9.16 7.50
N VAL A 35 -21.48 -9.30 7.63
CA VAL A 35 -20.54 -8.16 7.41
C VAL A 35 -20.59 -7.64 5.97
N ILE A 36 -20.80 -8.53 5.00
CA ILE A 36 -20.90 -8.17 3.58
C ILE A 36 -22.34 -7.75 3.19
N ALA A 37 -23.36 -8.18 3.95
CA ALA A 37 -24.76 -8.01 3.57
C ALA A 37 -25.34 -6.60 3.86
N SER A 38 -24.71 -5.80 4.74
CA SER A 38 -25.11 -4.41 4.99
C SER A 38 -24.58 -3.44 3.94
N VAL A 39 -23.39 -3.69 3.39
CA VAL A 39 -22.73 -2.81 2.39
C VAL A 39 -23.11 -3.18 0.95
N LEU A 40 -23.50 -4.43 0.67
CA LEU A 40 -23.89 -4.87 -0.69
C LEU A 40 -25.36 -4.58 -1.08
N ARG A 41 -26.12 -3.82 -0.29
CA ARG A 41 -27.43 -3.33 -0.76
C ARG A 41 -27.19 -2.18 -1.73
N ASP A 42 -27.29 -2.51 -3.01
CA ASP A 42 -27.23 -1.63 -4.20
C ASP A 42 -25.88 -1.52 -4.93
N SER A 43 -25.20 -2.65 -5.13
CA SER A 43 -24.31 -2.80 -6.31
C SER A 43 -25.11 -3.18 -7.56
N ALA A 44 -26.04 -2.31 -7.96
CA ALA A 44 -26.65 -2.30 -9.29
C ALA A 44 -26.03 -1.20 -10.15
N TRP A 45 -24.71 -1.29 -10.40
CA TRP A 45 -24.01 -0.42 -11.35
C TRP A 45 -23.31 -1.25 -12.43
N ALA A 46 -24.05 -2.23 -12.97
CA ALA A 46 -23.72 -2.84 -14.24
C ALA A 46 -24.86 -2.58 -15.23
N GLN A 47 -24.49 -1.91 -16.33
CA GLN A 47 -25.21 -1.76 -17.61
C GLN A 47 -26.12 -0.54 -17.74
N ASP A 48 -25.52 0.58 -18.17
CA ASP A 48 -25.70 1.07 -19.54
C ASP A 48 -24.64 2.15 -19.84
N ALA A 49 -23.46 1.70 -20.31
CA ALA A 49 -22.52 2.59 -20.97
C ALA A 49 -22.61 2.34 -22.47
N THR A 50 -23.14 3.31 -23.19
CA THR A 50 -22.89 3.51 -24.61
C THR A 50 -21.38 3.47 -24.87
N PRO A 51 -20.90 3.08 -26.07
CA PRO A 51 -19.48 3.07 -26.38
C PRO A 51 -18.99 4.52 -26.58
N ASP A 52 -18.90 5.27 -25.48
CA ASP A 52 -18.24 6.56 -25.43
C ASP A 52 -16.89 6.40 -24.72
N ALA A 53 -15.94 7.22 -25.16
CA ALA A 53 -14.50 7.09 -24.93
C ALA A 53 -14.13 6.68 -23.50
N THR A 54 -13.16 5.74 -23.38
CA THR A 54 -12.47 5.48 -22.12
C THR A 54 -12.00 6.82 -21.53
N PRO A 55 -12.38 7.16 -20.28
CA PRO A 55 -11.98 8.42 -19.66
C PRO A 55 -10.46 8.59 -19.73
N THR A 56 -9.99 9.81 -20.04
CA THR A 56 -8.57 10.13 -19.91
C THR A 56 -8.18 10.12 -18.44
N SER A 57 -6.92 9.85 -18.14
CA SER A 57 -6.35 9.88 -16.77
C SER A 57 -6.65 11.19 -16.07
N GLU A 58 -6.58 12.31 -16.80
CA GLU A 58 -6.92 13.65 -16.30
C GLU A 58 -8.39 13.75 -15.87
N GLY A 59 -9.32 13.19 -16.64
CA GLY A 59 -10.74 13.16 -16.27
C GLY A 59 -11.01 12.30 -15.03
N VAL A 60 -10.29 11.19 -14.88
CA VAL A 60 -10.36 10.34 -13.67
C VAL A 60 -9.83 11.10 -12.46
N LEU A 61 -8.64 11.70 -12.56
CA LEU A 61 -8.02 12.45 -11.46
C LEU A 61 -8.88 13.65 -11.03
N ALA A 62 -9.42 14.42 -11.98
CA ALA A 62 -10.33 15.52 -11.69
C ALA A 62 -11.58 15.05 -10.94
N GLY A 63 -12.18 13.92 -11.34
CA GLY A 63 -13.32 13.32 -10.65
C GLY A 63 -13.00 12.82 -9.23
N LEU A 64 -11.73 12.53 -8.95
CA LEU A 64 -11.22 12.11 -7.65
C LEU A 64 -10.73 13.28 -6.78
N GLY A 65 -10.76 14.52 -7.28
CA GLY A 65 -10.18 15.67 -6.60
C GLY A 65 -8.65 15.59 -6.46
N LYS A 66 -7.97 15.00 -7.46
CA LYS A 66 -6.53 14.77 -7.46
C LYS A 66 -5.81 15.68 -8.46
N ASP A 67 -4.55 15.97 -8.17
CA ASP A 67 -3.66 16.73 -9.06
C ASP A 67 -3.50 15.97 -10.38
N SER A 68 -3.69 16.67 -11.50
CA SER A 68 -3.64 16.06 -12.85
C SER A 68 -2.25 15.61 -13.26
N ARG A 69 -1.20 16.02 -12.53
CA ARG A 69 0.19 15.62 -12.76
C ARG A 69 0.55 14.25 -12.17
N LEU A 70 -0.34 13.61 -11.39
CA LEU A 70 -0.09 12.25 -10.92
C LEU A 70 0.12 11.29 -12.10
N ILE A 71 1.15 10.45 -12.01
CA ILE A 71 1.51 9.51 -13.08
C ILE A 71 0.56 8.30 -12.99
N GLU A 72 -0.20 8.06 -14.05
CA GLU A 72 -1.03 6.85 -14.17
C GLU A 72 -0.16 5.59 -14.29
N GLN A 73 -0.43 4.61 -13.44
CA GLN A 73 0.28 3.33 -13.36
C GLN A 73 -0.69 2.14 -13.60
N GLY A 74 -1.74 2.40 -14.40
CA GLY A 74 -2.89 1.54 -14.65
C GLY A 74 -4.21 2.24 -14.27
N SER A 75 -5.33 1.55 -14.44
CA SER A 75 -6.66 2.17 -14.34
C SER A 75 -7.09 2.62 -12.93
N THR A 76 -6.41 2.17 -11.88
CA THR A 76 -6.80 2.41 -10.48
C THR A 76 -5.63 2.81 -9.59
N THR A 77 -4.50 3.20 -10.19
CA THR A 77 -3.23 3.36 -9.50
C THR A 77 -2.48 4.56 -10.05
N PHE A 78 -2.06 5.47 -9.17
CA PHE A 78 -1.48 6.77 -9.51
C PHE A 78 -0.30 7.10 -8.59
N GLU A 79 0.80 7.57 -9.17
CA GLU A 79 2.06 7.87 -8.49
C GLU A 79 2.28 9.39 -8.36
N THR A 80 2.85 9.83 -7.24
CA THR A 80 3.28 11.22 -7.03
C THR A 80 4.63 11.43 -7.73
N PRO A 81 4.74 12.20 -8.82
CA PRO A 81 6.04 12.42 -9.46
C PRO A 81 6.97 13.21 -8.52
N ALA A 82 8.29 13.03 -8.66
CA ALA A 82 9.29 13.66 -7.79
C ALA A 82 9.19 15.19 -7.75
N GLU A 83 8.72 15.82 -8.83
CA GLU A 83 8.46 17.27 -8.90
C GLU A 83 7.36 17.77 -7.96
N LEU A 84 6.47 16.88 -7.49
CA LEU A 84 5.44 17.20 -6.48
C LEU A 84 5.88 16.83 -5.06
N MET A 85 6.93 16.05 -4.91
CA MET A 85 7.51 15.71 -3.61
C MET A 85 8.33 16.89 -3.08
N THR A 86 7.64 17.94 -2.63
CA THR A 86 8.21 19.23 -2.25
C THR A 86 7.87 19.64 -0.82
N GLU A 87 6.66 19.30 -0.36
CA GLU A 87 6.17 19.58 0.99
C GLU A 87 6.43 18.40 1.93
N PHE A 88 6.65 18.69 3.21
CA PHE A 88 6.86 17.66 4.23
C PHE A 88 5.61 16.84 4.53
N LEU A 89 4.44 17.49 4.54
CA LEU A 89 3.16 16.80 4.48
C LEU A 89 2.72 16.80 3.01
N THR A 90 2.65 15.62 2.41
CA THR A 90 2.19 15.45 1.03
C THR A 90 0.74 15.92 0.92
N PRO A 91 0.42 16.92 0.07
CA PRO A 91 -0.94 17.40 -0.10
C PRO A 91 -1.91 16.28 -0.46
N ASN A 92 -3.15 16.36 0.05
CA ASN A 92 -4.15 15.30 -0.13
C ASN A 92 -4.44 15.02 -1.61
N ASP A 93 -4.46 16.03 -2.47
CA ASP A 93 -4.67 15.92 -3.91
C ASP A 93 -3.45 15.33 -4.66
N GLN A 94 -2.25 15.37 -4.06
CA GLN A 94 -1.01 14.85 -4.60
C GLN A 94 -0.60 13.49 -4.02
N PHE A 95 -1.27 13.01 -2.98
CA PHE A 95 -0.96 11.72 -2.35
C PHE A 95 -1.29 10.54 -3.27
N PHE A 96 -0.32 9.64 -3.47
CA PHE A 96 -0.42 8.48 -4.35
C PHE A 96 -1.66 7.61 -4.06
N ILE A 97 -2.15 6.91 -5.08
CA ILE A 97 -3.28 5.98 -4.97
C ILE A 97 -2.83 4.61 -5.44
N ARG A 98 -3.12 3.59 -4.63
CA ARG A 98 -3.06 2.18 -5.05
C ARG A 98 -4.35 1.49 -4.66
N SER A 99 -5.06 0.94 -5.63
CA SER A 99 -6.24 0.10 -5.39
C SER A 99 -6.12 -1.25 -6.08
N ASN A 100 -6.43 -2.34 -5.37
CA ASN A 100 -6.54 -3.68 -5.95
C ASN A 100 -7.87 -3.87 -6.69
N GLY A 101 -8.94 -3.25 -6.19
CA GLY A 101 -10.25 -3.15 -6.84
C GLY A 101 -10.51 -1.72 -7.34
N PRO A 102 -11.71 -1.16 -7.14
CA PRO A 102 -12.05 0.19 -7.60
C PRO A 102 -11.09 1.26 -7.05
N VAL A 103 -10.86 2.32 -7.82
CA VAL A 103 -9.99 3.43 -7.41
C VAL A 103 -10.55 4.16 -6.18
N SER A 104 -11.88 4.28 -6.13
CA SER A 104 -12.63 4.89 -5.04
C SER A 104 -13.95 4.15 -4.86
N ILE A 105 -14.42 4.08 -3.62
CA ILE A 105 -15.81 3.78 -3.30
C ILE A 105 -16.33 4.91 -2.43
N ASP A 106 -17.63 5.16 -2.51
CA ASP A 106 -18.30 6.15 -1.68
C ASP A 106 -19.12 5.40 -0.62
N ILE A 107 -18.72 5.53 0.64
CA ILE A 107 -19.47 5.02 1.78
C ILE A 107 -19.82 6.24 2.63
N PRO A 108 -21.09 6.65 2.68
CA PRO A 108 -21.53 7.76 3.53
C PRO A 108 -21.16 7.51 5.00
N ARG A 109 -20.73 8.56 5.71
CA ARG A 109 -20.29 8.46 7.12
C ARG A 109 -21.38 7.91 8.04
N ASP A 110 -22.62 8.27 7.82
CA ASP A 110 -23.78 7.83 8.61
C ASP A 110 -24.21 6.38 8.32
N GLU A 111 -23.84 5.85 7.15
CA GLU A 111 -24.05 4.46 6.76
C GLU A 111 -22.87 3.55 7.12
N TRP A 112 -21.66 4.10 7.27
CA TRP A 112 -20.47 3.33 7.59
C TRP A 112 -20.60 2.59 8.93
N ARG A 113 -20.15 1.33 8.92
CA ARG A 113 -20.14 0.43 10.08
C ARG A 113 -18.84 -0.36 10.12
N LEU A 114 -18.38 -0.65 11.33
CA LEU A 114 -17.27 -1.56 11.61
C LEU A 114 -17.74 -2.72 12.48
N ALA A 115 -17.70 -3.92 11.91
CA ALA A 115 -17.92 -5.14 12.67
C ALA A 115 -16.61 -5.63 13.32
N VAL A 116 -16.58 -5.78 14.65
CA VAL A 116 -15.47 -6.41 15.39
C VAL A 116 -15.95 -7.76 15.90
N THR A 117 -15.33 -8.84 15.44
CA THR A 117 -15.83 -10.22 15.63
C THR A 117 -14.72 -11.21 15.93
N GLY A 118 -15.10 -12.48 16.14
CA GLY A 118 -14.15 -13.58 16.30
C GLY A 118 -13.80 -13.82 17.77
N LEU A 119 -12.51 -13.94 18.07
CA LEU A 119 -11.99 -14.30 19.39
C LEU A 119 -11.97 -13.09 20.35
N VAL A 120 -13.15 -12.57 20.64
CA VAL A 120 -13.40 -11.41 21.52
C VAL A 120 -14.49 -11.75 22.55
N GLU A 121 -14.51 -11.06 23.70
CA GLU A 121 -15.54 -11.22 24.72
C GLU A 121 -16.90 -10.68 24.26
N ARG A 122 -16.88 -9.59 23.49
CA ARG A 122 -18.05 -8.89 22.97
C ARG A 122 -17.81 -8.46 21.52
N GLU A 123 -18.60 -9.00 20.60
CA GLU A 123 -18.64 -8.48 19.24
C GLU A 123 -19.20 -7.05 19.23
N LEU A 124 -18.60 -6.18 18.41
CA LEU A 124 -19.00 -4.78 18.26
C LEU A 124 -19.52 -4.52 16.84
N ASP A 125 -20.46 -3.57 16.73
CA ASP A 125 -20.92 -2.98 15.47
C ASP A 125 -20.89 -1.46 15.65
N LEU A 126 -19.75 -0.85 15.34
CA LEU A 126 -19.46 0.56 15.60
C LEU A 126 -19.89 1.42 14.42
N SER A 127 -20.61 2.50 14.69
CA SER A 127 -20.85 3.57 13.72
C SER A 127 -19.65 4.52 13.62
N PHE A 128 -19.66 5.39 12.62
CA PHE A 128 -18.68 6.49 12.54
C PHE A 128 -18.76 7.41 13.77
N ALA A 129 -19.97 7.69 14.27
CA ALA A 129 -20.17 8.52 15.46
C ALA A 129 -19.65 7.86 16.73
N ASP A 130 -19.67 6.53 16.82
CA ASP A 130 -19.07 5.80 17.95
C ASP A 130 -17.54 5.93 17.93
N LEU A 131 -16.91 5.88 16.75
CA LEU A 131 -15.47 6.15 16.62
C LEU A 131 -15.11 7.59 17.00
N GLU A 132 -15.89 8.59 16.54
CA GLU A 132 -15.64 9.99 16.89
C GLU A 132 -15.87 10.30 18.39
N ALA A 133 -16.63 9.45 19.08
CA ALA A 133 -16.86 9.58 20.52
C ALA A 133 -15.72 9.00 21.37
N MET A 134 -14.86 8.15 20.79
CA MET A 134 -13.62 7.69 21.43
C MET A 134 -12.59 8.83 21.46
N GLU A 135 -11.52 8.69 22.26
CA GLU A 135 -10.48 9.73 22.36
C GLU A 135 -9.61 9.76 21.09
N PRO A 136 -9.70 10.81 20.25
CA PRO A 136 -8.94 10.86 19.02
C PRO A 136 -7.50 11.32 19.30
N ARG A 137 -6.56 10.82 18.49
CA ARG A 137 -5.19 11.32 18.42
C ARG A 137 -4.79 11.58 16.98
N THR A 138 -3.81 12.45 16.81
CA THR A 138 -3.18 12.72 15.51
C THR A 138 -1.74 12.26 15.55
N ILE A 139 -1.31 11.53 14.51
CA ILE A 139 0.09 11.15 14.31
C ILE A 139 0.56 11.59 12.93
N THR A 140 1.84 11.94 12.79
CA THR A 140 2.46 12.13 11.47
C THR A 140 3.17 10.86 11.09
N ALA A 141 2.78 10.25 9.97
CA ALA A 141 3.37 9.00 9.51
C ALA A 141 3.42 8.92 7.98
N PHE A 142 4.48 8.29 7.47
CA PHE A 142 4.53 7.93 6.05
C PHE A 142 3.70 6.68 5.78
N LEU A 143 3.14 6.61 4.57
CA LEU A 143 2.54 5.42 4.02
C LEU A 143 3.19 5.16 2.67
N ALA A 144 3.69 3.95 2.45
CA ALA A 144 4.34 3.57 1.20
C ALA A 144 3.78 2.26 0.65
N CYS A 145 3.71 2.14 -0.67
CA CYS A 145 3.44 0.86 -1.31
C CYS A 145 4.61 -0.11 -1.07
N SER A 146 4.32 -1.38 -0.82
CA SER A 146 5.37 -2.43 -0.78
C SER A 146 6.22 -2.50 -2.06
N GLY A 147 5.64 -2.06 -3.18
CA GLY A 147 6.28 -1.97 -4.49
C GLY A 147 6.90 -0.61 -4.79
N GLN A 148 7.01 0.29 -3.81
CA GLN A 148 7.76 1.53 -3.95
C GLN A 148 9.10 1.26 -4.62
N SER A 149 9.46 2.06 -5.63
CA SER A 149 10.71 1.92 -6.38
C SER A 149 10.83 0.61 -7.20
N ARG A 150 9.76 -0.16 -7.43
CA ARG A 150 9.81 -1.43 -8.19
C ARG A 150 10.45 -1.28 -9.57
N GLY A 151 10.20 -0.17 -10.27
CA GLY A 151 10.78 0.09 -11.59
C GLY A 151 12.32 0.14 -11.60
N ARG A 152 12.95 0.25 -10.42
CA ARG A 152 14.41 0.27 -10.25
C ARG A 152 15.04 -1.12 -10.13
N PHE A 153 14.23 -2.19 -10.02
CA PHE A 153 14.73 -3.52 -10.35
C PHE A 153 14.96 -3.56 -11.89
N GLY A 154 16.20 -3.29 -12.30
CA GLY A 154 16.66 -3.31 -13.70
C GLY A 154 16.69 -4.72 -14.29
N ASN A 155 17.30 -4.90 -15.47
CA ASN A 155 17.35 -6.15 -16.27
C ASN A 155 18.07 -7.34 -15.59
N GLU A 156 17.68 -7.68 -14.37
CA GLU A 156 17.89 -9.00 -13.79
C GLU A 156 17.32 -10.06 -14.74
N PRO A 157 17.89 -11.27 -14.80
CA PRO A 157 17.55 -12.27 -15.81
C PRO A 157 16.05 -12.63 -15.87
N ALA A 158 15.29 -12.34 -14.79
CA ALA A 158 13.84 -12.46 -14.74
C ALA A 158 13.17 -11.10 -14.44
N ALA A 159 12.26 -10.68 -15.32
CA ALA A 159 11.45 -9.48 -15.11
C ALA A 159 10.59 -9.62 -13.84
N VAL A 160 10.60 -8.59 -12.98
CA VAL A 160 9.75 -8.55 -11.78
C VAL A 160 8.29 -8.25 -12.14
N GLU A 161 7.36 -8.91 -11.45
CA GLU A 161 5.91 -8.75 -11.62
C GLU A 161 5.36 -7.52 -10.88
N GLY A 162 4.33 -6.88 -11.44
CA GLY A 162 3.55 -5.83 -10.78
C GLY A 162 3.79 -4.42 -11.34
N THR A 163 3.13 -3.44 -10.71
CA THR A 163 3.14 -2.03 -11.10
C THR A 163 4.55 -1.45 -11.17
N LYS A 164 4.87 -0.74 -12.24
CA LYS A 164 6.21 -0.18 -12.50
C LYS A 164 6.39 1.18 -11.83
N TRP A 165 6.21 1.20 -10.51
CA TRP A 165 6.41 2.38 -9.68
C TRP A 165 7.81 2.96 -9.83
N GLY A 166 7.91 4.27 -10.00
CA GLY A 166 9.10 5.03 -9.69
C GLY A 166 9.25 5.23 -8.18
N ASN A 167 9.74 6.40 -7.78
CA ASN A 167 10.02 6.72 -6.37
C ASN A 167 8.83 7.44 -5.68
N GLY A 168 7.66 7.48 -6.30
CA GLY A 168 6.51 8.28 -5.84
C GLY A 168 5.32 7.49 -5.29
N ALA A 169 5.46 6.20 -4.99
CA ALA A 169 4.43 5.38 -4.37
C ALA A 169 4.51 5.45 -2.83
N ILE A 170 4.73 6.67 -2.33
CA ILE A 170 4.88 7.02 -0.91
C ILE A 170 4.36 8.44 -0.69
N GLY A 171 3.82 8.71 0.49
CA GLY A 171 3.57 10.06 0.97
C GLY A 171 3.58 10.10 2.49
N ASN A 172 3.72 11.31 3.05
CA ASN A 172 3.69 11.56 4.49
C ASN A 172 2.53 12.49 4.81
N ALA A 173 1.78 12.18 5.86
CA ALA A 173 0.61 12.95 6.23
C ALA A 173 0.41 12.92 7.74
N GLU A 174 -0.36 13.90 8.23
CA GLU A 174 -0.99 13.80 9.53
C GLU A 174 -2.25 12.95 9.42
N TRP A 175 -2.42 12.00 10.33
CA TRP A 175 -3.55 11.09 10.37
C TRP A 175 -4.26 11.23 11.71
N THR A 176 -5.53 11.60 11.69
CA THR A 176 -6.36 11.68 12.92
C THR A 176 -7.32 10.51 12.97
N GLY A 177 -7.38 9.88 14.13
CA GLY A 177 -8.19 8.70 14.36
C GLY A 177 -8.15 8.22 15.80
N VAL A 178 -8.53 6.96 16.02
CA VAL A 178 -8.44 6.27 17.32
C VAL A 178 -7.47 5.11 17.25
N SER A 179 -6.87 4.75 18.38
CA SER A 179 -5.99 3.58 18.44
C SER A 179 -6.80 2.30 18.19
N LEU A 180 -6.23 1.37 17.43
CA LEU A 180 -6.82 0.05 17.25
C LEU A 180 -6.90 -0.71 18.59
N ILE A 181 -5.96 -0.44 19.51
CA ILE A 181 -5.97 -1.00 20.87
C ILE A 181 -7.29 -0.68 21.58
N ASP A 182 -7.73 0.58 21.56
CA ASP A 182 -8.92 1.00 22.30
C ASP A 182 -10.17 0.23 21.84
N ILE A 183 -10.27 -0.04 20.54
CA ILE A 183 -11.36 -0.84 19.94
C ILE A 183 -11.25 -2.31 20.34
N LEU A 184 -10.02 -2.87 20.31
CA LEU A 184 -9.76 -4.27 20.67
C LEU A 184 -9.97 -4.52 22.17
N ASP A 185 -9.59 -3.57 23.02
CA ASP A 185 -9.82 -3.59 24.46
C ASP A 185 -11.30 -3.46 24.78
N GLU A 186 -12.04 -2.61 24.05
CA GLU A 186 -13.49 -2.53 24.17
C GLU A 186 -14.21 -3.83 23.78
N ALA A 187 -13.70 -4.55 22.77
CA ALA A 187 -14.21 -5.86 22.37
C ALA A 187 -13.78 -6.97 23.34
N GLY A 188 -12.66 -6.79 24.04
CA GLY A 188 -12.06 -7.76 24.96
C GLY A 188 -11.43 -8.93 24.22
N VAL A 189 -10.26 -8.75 23.62
CA VAL A 189 -9.52 -9.84 22.94
C VAL A 189 -9.25 -11.00 23.90
N GLN A 190 -9.70 -12.22 23.55
CA GLN A 190 -9.50 -13.38 24.44
C GLN A 190 -8.09 -13.97 24.30
N PRO A 191 -7.59 -14.69 25.33
CA PRO A 191 -6.31 -15.39 25.25
C PRO A 191 -6.26 -16.38 24.08
N GLY A 192 -5.11 -16.41 23.39
CA GLY A 192 -4.90 -17.28 22.24
C GLY A 192 -5.12 -16.60 20.88
N ALA A 193 -5.47 -15.31 20.86
CA ALA A 193 -5.45 -14.52 19.64
C ALA A 193 -4.04 -14.51 19.01
N VAL A 194 -3.99 -14.64 17.69
CA VAL A 194 -2.76 -14.69 16.88
C VAL A 194 -2.74 -13.57 15.86
N GLU A 195 -3.85 -13.30 15.16
CA GLU A 195 -3.95 -12.22 14.19
C GLU A 195 -5.29 -11.48 14.29
N VAL A 196 -5.29 -10.23 13.83
CA VAL A 196 -6.50 -9.45 13.51
C VAL A 196 -6.59 -9.34 12.00
N VAL A 197 -7.69 -9.81 11.41
CA VAL A 197 -7.95 -9.72 9.97
C VAL A 197 -8.80 -8.50 9.70
N SER A 198 -8.26 -7.54 8.94
CA SER A 198 -9.04 -6.40 8.47
C SER A 198 -9.73 -6.71 7.15
N GLN A 199 -10.98 -6.26 6.99
CA GLN A 199 -11.80 -6.38 5.78
C GLN A 199 -12.02 -4.98 5.16
N GLY A 200 -11.66 -4.83 3.89
CA GLY A 200 -12.00 -3.66 3.08
C GLY A 200 -13.44 -3.72 2.55
N GLY A 201 -14.07 -2.57 2.40
CA GLY A 201 -15.44 -2.43 1.87
C GLY A 201 -15.55 -2.50 0.35
N ASP A 202 -14.43 -2.69 -0.35
CA ASP A 202 -14.35 -2.69 -1.81
C ASP A 202 -14.74 -4.02 -2.44
N PHE A 203 -14.21 -5.15 -1.94
CA PHE A 203 -14.60 -6.49 -2.38
C PHE A 203 -14.28 -7.57 -1.32
N PRO A 204 -14.98 -8.73 -1.34
CA PRO A 204 -14.87 -9.74 -0.28
C PRO A 204 -13.44 -10.24 -0.01
N GLU A 205 -12.64 -10.41 -1.05
CA GLU A 205 -11.27 -10.91 -0.94
C GLU A 205 -10.27 -9.86 -0.43
N MET A 206 -10.66 -8.59 -0.26
CA MET A 206 -9.79 -7.54 0.29
C MET A 206 -9.66 -7.69 1.81
N GLN A 207 -8.94 -8.74 2.20
CA GLN A 207 -8.64 -9.08 3.58
C GLN A 207 -7.14 -9.08 3.82
N ARG A 208 -6.72 -8.58 4.99
CA ARG A 208 -5.32 -8.61 5.41
C ARG A 208 -5.21 -8.95 6.89
N GLY A 209 -4.55 -10.07 7.18
CA GLY A 209 -4.16 -10.47 8.53
C GLY A 209 -2.97 -9.66 9.03
N LEU A 210 -3.06 -9.18 10.27
CA LEU A 210 -2.02 -8.49 11.01
C LEU A 210 -1.72 -9.27 12.30
N PRO A 211 -0.45 -9.60 12.62
CA PRO A 211 -0.12 -10.26 13.88
C PRO A 211 -0.62 -9.45 15.08
N ILE A 212 -1.12 -10.12 16.11
CA ILE A 212 -1.75 -9.47 17.27
C ILE A 212 -0.77 -8.53 18.00
N GLU A 213 0.52 -8.87 18.02
CA GLU A 213 1.58 -8.04 18.60
C GLU A 213 1.80 -6.72 17.84
N ILE A 214 1.40 -6.66 16.57
CA ILE A 214 1.43 -5.44 15.76
C ILE A 214 0.10 -4.71 15.85
N ALA A 215 -1.03 -5.44 15.83
CA ALA A 215 -2.36 -4.85 15.98
C ALA A 215 -2.55 -4.15 17.34
N THR A 216 -1.75 -4.52 18.34
CA THR A 216 -1.72 -3.92 19.68
C THR A 216 -0.60 -2.89 19.86
N ASP A 217 0.01 -2.41 18.77
CA ASP A 217 0.88 -1.24 18.80
C ASP A 217 0.03 0.03 18.94
N PRO A 218 0.38 0.97 19.85
CA PRO A 218 -0.44 2.16 20.11
C PRO A 218 -0.61 3.09 18.90
N ASP A 219 0.29 3.00 17.92
CA ASP A 219 0.30 3.84 16.73
C ASP A 219 -0.43 3.19 15.54
N VAL A 220 -0.94 1.95 15.67
CA VAL A 220 -1.89 1.37 14.73
C VAL A 220 -3.27 1.94 15.00
N MET A 221 -3.90 2.52 13.98
CA MET A 221 -5.08 3.37 14.16
C MET A 221 -6.16 3.12 13.10
N LEU A 222 -7.41 3.36 13.47
CA LEU A 222 -8.48 3.64 12.52
C LEU A 222 -8.58 5.15 12.33
N VAL A 223 -8.31 5.63 11.12
CA VAL A 223 -8.19 7.07 10.82
C VAL A 223 -9.25 7.52 9.84
N TRP A 224 -9.78 8.72 10.07
CA TRP A 224 -10.86 9.34 9.30
C TRP A 224 -10.57 10.78 8.86
N GLN A 225 -9.44 11.35 9.29
CA GLN A 225 -8.89 12.58 8.73
C GLN A 225 -7.44 12.39 8.26
N MET A 226 -7.08 13.16 7.25
CA MET A 226 -5.76 13.22 6.65
C MET A 226 -5.40 14.68 6.39
N ASN A 227 -4.27 15.14 6.95
CA ASN A 227 -3.82 16.53 6.89
C ASN A 227 -4.88 17.55 7.37
N GLY A 228 -5.60 17.21 8.44
CA GLY A 228 -6.64 18.07 9.03
C GLY A 228 -7.97 18.12 8.26
N GLU A 229 -8.08 17.41 7.14
CA GLU A 229 -9.30 17.32 6.33
C GLU A 229 -9.91 15.92 6.43
N ASP A 230 -11.17 15.78 6.02
CA ASP A 230 -11.80 14.46 5.88
C ASP A 230 -10.97 13.54 4.98
N LEU A 231 -10.79 12.29 5.39
CA LEU A 231 -9.99 11.32 4.65
C LEU A 231 -10.55 11.17 3.22
N PRO A 232 -9.77 11.48 2.16
CA PRO A 232 -10.29 11.40 0.80
C PRO A 232 -10.77 9.98 0.45
N PRO A 233 -11.92 9.82 -0.22
CA PRO A 233 -12.42 8.52 -0.67
C PRO A 233 -11.38 7.63 -1.39
N PRO A 234 -10.57 8.11 -2.37
CA PRO A 234 -9.54 7.28 -3.01
C PRO A 234 -8.41 6.84 -2.05
N ASN A 235 -8.24 7.52 -0.92
CA ASN A 235 -7.28 7.20 0.13
C ASN A 235 -7.89 6.39 1.29
N GLY A 236 -9.17 5.98 1.17
CA GLY A 236 -9.83 5.05 2.08
C GLY A 236 -10.90 5.67 2.96
N GLY A 237 -11.34 6.90 2.68
CA GLY A 237 -12.46 7.54 3.37
C GLY A 237 -13.76 6.73 3.24
N PRO A 238 -14.61 6.67 4.28
CA PRO A 238 -14.58 7.53 5.46
C PRO A 238 -13.61 7.08 6.55
N VAL A 239 -13.23 5.80 6.59
CA VAL A 239 -12.31 5.23 7.59
C VAL A 239 -11.37 4.23 6.95
N ARG A 240 -10.08 4.31 7.27
CA ARG A 240 -9.08 3.30 6.93
C ARG A 240 -8.36 2.80 8.17
N LEU A 241 -7.83 1.58 8.08
CA LEU A 241 -6.75 1.14 8.95
C LEU A 241 -5.44 1.82 8.50
N LEU A 242 -4.65 2.25 9.47
CA LEU A 242 -3.29 2.75 9.30
C LEU A 242 -2.34 1.91 10.17
N VAL A 243 -1.33 1.33 9.54
CA VAL A 243 -0.25 0.57 10.19
C VAL A 243 1.07 1.24 9.85
N PRO A 244 1.55 2.20 10.68
CA PRO A 244 2.76 2.95 10.41
C PRO A 244 3.98 2.06 10.18
N GLY A 245 4.87 2.49 9.27
CA GLY A 245 6.10 1.77 8.94
C GLY A 245 5.93 0.49 8.13
N TRP A 246 4.74 -0.10 8.06
CA TRP A 246 4.47 -1.29 7.26
C TRP A 246 4.12 -0.95 5.82
N GLY A 247 4.37 -1.89 4.90
CA GLY A 247 3.92 -1.77 3.52
C GLY A 247 2.41 -1.57 3.47
N GLY A 248 1.96 -0.64 2.63
CA GLY A 248 0.59 -0.08 2.67
C GLY A 248 -0.55 -1.07 2.47
N ILE A 249 -0.26 -2.30 2.03
CA ILE A 249 -1.24 -3.41 2.07
C ILE A 249 -1.76 -3.70 3.48
N ALA A 250 -0.97 -3.44 4.52
CA ALA A 250 -1.38 -3.58 5.92
C ALA A 250 -2.38 -2.48 6.36
N SER A 251 -2.43 -1.36 5.63
CA SER A 251 -3.28 -0.21 5.95
C SER A 251 -4.56 -0.24 5.10
N THR A 252 -5.45 -1.20 5.41
CA THR A 252 -6.69 -1.48 4.65
C THR A 252 -7.57 -0.23 4.50
N LYS A 253 -7.88 0.12 3.24
CA LYS A 253 -8.81 1.22 2.91
C LYS A 253 -10.26 0.78 3.11
N TRP A 254 -11.14 1.75 3.40
CA TRP A 254 -12.58 1.53 3.54
C TRP A 254 -12.88 0.39 4.50
N VAL A 255 -12.21 0.38 5.65
CA VAL A 255 -12.29 -0.77 6.56
C VAL A 255 -13.71 -0.90 7.11
N VAL A 256 -14.26 -2.10 7.05
CA VAL A 256 -15.64 -2.42 7.51
C VAL A 256 -15.69 -3.60 8.48
N GLY A 257 -14.56 -4.28 8.68
CA GLY A 257 -14.50 -5.39 9.62
C GLY A 257 -13.11 -5.65 10.19
N LEU A 258 -13.10 -6.14 11.42
CA LEU A 258 -11.96 -6.70 12.13
C LEU A 258 -12.37 -8.05 12.71
N GLU A 259 -11.71 -9.13 12.29
CA GLU A 259 -11.92 -10.48 12.85
C GLU A 259 -10.66 -10.89 13.63
N VAL A 260 -10.80 -11.09 14.94
CA VAL A 260 -9.72 -11.61 15.78
C VAL A 260 -9.70 -13.12 15.67
N ILE A 261 -8.56 -13.72 15.32
CA ILE A 261 -8.43 -15.15 15.07
C ILE A 261 -7.28 -15.78 15.85
N ASP A 262 -7.38 -17.08 16.10
CA ASP A 262 -6.45 -17.91 16.87
C ASP A 262 -5.38 -18.62 16.03
N ARG A 263 -5.21 -18.19 14.79
CA ARG A 263 -4.33 -18.84 13.79
C ARG A 263 -3.80 -17.80 12.79
N PRO A 264 -2.71 -18.10 12.07
CA PRO A 264 -2.29 -17.29 10.94
C PRO A 264 -3.36 -17.23 9.85
N PHE A 265 -3.63 -16.03 9.32
CA PHE A 265 -4.58 -15.84 8.24
C PHE A 265 -3.95 -16.25 6.89
N ALA A 266 -4.66 -17.08 6.14
CA ALA A 266 -4.20 -17.64 4.86
C ALA A 266 -4.94 -17.05 3.64
N GLY A 267 -5.22 -15.75 3.64
CA GLY A 267 -5.83 -15.06 2.50
C GLY A 267 -4.84 -14.72 1.39
N THR A 268 -5.35 -14.43 0.18
CA THR A 268 -4.57 -14.12 -1.02
C THR A 268 -3.51 -13.05 -0.78
N TYR A 269 -3.83 -11.99 -0.05
CA TYR A 269 -2.88 -10.90 0.24
C TYR A 269 -1.92 -11.17 1.39
N ASN A 270 -1.99 -12.35 2.05
CA ASN A 270 -1.07 -12.79 3.09
C ASN A 270 -0.11 -13.90 2.60
N THR A 271 -0.58 -14.78 1.71
CA THR A 271 0.14 -16.01 1.34
C THR A 271 0.51 -16.11 -0.15
N GLU A 272 -0.18 -15.40 -1.05
CA GLU A 272 0.04 -15.47 -2.49
C GLU A 272 0.58 -14.15 -3.07
N SER A 273 0.01 -13.03 -2.63
CA SER A 273 0.41 -11.66 -2.95
C SER A 273 1.05 -10.99 -1.73
N TYR A 274 1.85 -9.96 -1.96
CA TYR A 274 2.63 -9.28 -0.91
C TYR A 274 3.48 -10.25 -0.07
N VAL A 275 4.09 -11.22 -0.76
CA VAL A 275 5.10 -12.13 -0.22
C VAL A 275 6.41 -11.97 -1.00
N ILE A 276 7.53 -12.21 -0.32
CA ILE A 276 8.86 -12.29 -0.91
C ILE A 276 9.02 -13.70 -1.50
N ILE A 277 9.29 -13.75 -2.80
CA ILE A 277 9.56 -14.98 -3.54
C ILE A 277 11.00 -14.91 -4.04
N ASP A 278 11.82 -15.88 -3.64
CA ASP A 278 13.23 -15.95 -4.03
C ASP A 278 13.44 -16.44 -5.48
N GLU A 279 14.70 -16.54 -5.90
CA GLU A 279 15.09 -16.95 -7.26
C GLU A 279 14.66 -18.37 -7.63
N VAL A 280 14.45 -19.25 -6.65
CA VAL A 280 14.00 -20.63 -6.89
C VAL A 280 12.47 -20.78 -6.83
N GLY A 281 11.76 -19.67 -6.63
CA GLY A 281 10.30 -19.64 -6.58
C GLY A 281 9.70 -20.00 -5.22
N ALA A 282 10.50 -20.04 -4.15
CA ALA A 282 10.02 -20.31 -2.82
C ALA A 282 9.46 -19.04 -2.15
N VAL A 283 8.31 -19.18 -1.49
CA VAL A 283 7.76 -18.12 -0.64
C VAL A 283 8.56 -18.06 0.65
N VAL A 284 9.31 -16.98 0.85
CA VAL A 284 10.21 -16.80 2.00
C VAL A 284 9.46 -16.24 3.21
N ARG A 285 8.71 -15.17 3.01
CA ARG A 285 7.95 -14.46 4.06
C ARG A 285 6.95 -13.46 3.46
N PRO A 286 5.92 -13.03 4.21
CA PRO A 286 5.13 -11.87 3.82
C PRO A 286 5.95 -10.57 3.85
N VAL A 287 5.54 -9.60 3.06
CA VAL A 287 5.96 -8.20 3.20
C VAL A 287 5.42 -7.65 4.52
N ARG A 288 6.27 -6.92 5.23
CA ARG A 288 6.02 -6.29 6.53
C ARG A 288 6.50 -4.84 6.51
N GLU A 289 7.49 -4.49 7.32
CA GLU A 289 8.08 -3.17 7.43
C GLU A 289 8.71 -2.70 6.10
N MET A 290 8.58 -1.40 5.83
CA MET A 290 9.28 -0.73 4.74
C MET A 290 10.74 -0.51 5.15
N PRO A 291 11.72 -0.85 4.31
CA PRO A 291 13.13 -0.69 4.64
C PRO A 291 13.57 0.78 4.68
N VAL A 292 14.68 1.04 5.37
CA VAL A 292 15.38 2.34 5.31
C VAL A 292 15.59 2.71 3.84
N SER A 293 15.17 3.91 3.48
CA SER A 293 15.23 4.44 2.11
C SER A 293 15.42 5.95 2.13
N SER A 294 15.98 6.48 1.03
CA SER A 294 16.05 7.91 0.76
C SER A 294 15.99 8.17 -0.74
N VAL A 295 15.47 9.34 -1.09
CA VAL A 295 15.34 9.81 -2.48
C VAL A 295 15.66 11.30 -2.51
N ILE A 296 16.58 11.69 -3.39
CA ILE A 296 16.79 13.09 -3.80
C ILE A 296 15.64 13.47 -4.73
N THR A 297 14.90 14.53 -4.37
CA THR A 297 13.80 15.09 -5.19
C THR A 297 14.16 16.43 -5.80
N SER A 298 15.25 17.05 -5.36
CA SER A 298 15.84 18.24 -5.96
C SER A 298 17.36 18.18 -5.87
N PRO A 299 18.11 18.37 -6.96
CA PRO A 299 17.63 18.51 -8.34
C PRO A 299 16.99 17.20 -8.86
N LEU A 300 16.15 17.33 -9.89
CA LEU A 300 15.53 16.19 -10.56
C LEU A 300 16.56 15.45 -11.46
N PRO A 301 16.34 14.15 -11.75
CA PRO A 301 17.13 13.43 -12.74
C PRO A 301 17.19 14.17 -14.08
N ASP A 302 18.38 14.15 -14.69
CA ASP A 302 18.71 14.78 -15.97
C ASP A 302 18.59 16.31 -16.00
N ALA A 303 18.48 16.96 -14.84
CA ALA A 303 18.46 18.42 -14.74
C ALA A 303 19.77 19.05 -15.25
N ALA A 304 19.64 20.16 -15.96
CA ALA A 304 20.73 21.08 -16.29
C ALA A 304 20.79 22.19 -15.23
N LEU A 305 21.92 22.30 -14.56
CA LEU A 305 22.15 23.19 -13.41
C LEU A 305 23.23 24.21 -13.75
N PRO A 306 23.15 25.45 -13.25
CA PRO A 306 24.27 26.38 -13.33
C PRO A 306 25.42 25.92 -12.42
N ALA A 307 26.67 26.18 -12.81
CA ALA A 307 27.79 26.06 -11.89
C ALA A 307 27.66 27.01 -10.69
N GLY A 308 28.15 26.57 -9.53
CA GLY A 308 28.11 27.30 -8.27
C GLY A 308 27.20 26.65 -7.21
N PRO A 309 26.65 27.42 -6.26
CA PRO A 309 25.95 26.86 -5.12
C PRO A 309 24.59 26.27 -5.53
N VAL A 310 24.41 24.98 -5.23
CA VAL A 310 23.19 24.20 -5.41
C VAL A 310 22.84 23.57 -4.07
N THR A 311 21.54 23.51 -3.74
CA THR A 311 21.07 22.72 -2.59
C THR A 311 20.49 21.41 -3.09
N ILE A 312 21.04 20.30 -2.61
CA ILE A 312 20.51 18.96 -2.84
C ILE A 312 19.51 18.66 -1.72
N GLY A 313 18.27 18.36 -2.06
CA GLY A 313 17.19 18.10 -1.12
C GLY A 313 16.43 16.81 -1.44
N GLY A 314 15.86 16.22 -0.40
CA GLY A 314 15.09 14.99 -0.55
C GLY A 314 14.46 14.52 0.76
N PHE A 315 13.97 13.29 0.74
CA PHE A 315 13.31 12.65 1.87
C PHE A 315 13.93 11.31 2.22
N ALA A 316 13.93 10.96 3.49
CA ALA A 316 14.39 9.67 4.00
C ALA A 316 13.40 9.11 5.03
N TRP A 317 13.25 7.79 5.07
CA TRP A 317 12.30 7.12 5.97
C TRP A 317 12.77 5.70 6.33
N SER A 318 12.24 5.15 7.42
CA SER A 318 12.41 3.75 7.79
C SER A 318 11.16 3.24 8.48
N GLY A 319 10.71 2.04 8.11
CA GLY A 319 9.63 1.34 8.80
C GLY A 319 10.07 0.69 10.11
N PHE A 320 11.35 0.78 10.47
CA PHE A 320 11.90 0.20 11.69
C PHE A 320 12.16 1.24 12.81
N GLY A 321 12.05 2.54 12.52
CA GLY A 321 12.27 3.64 13.46
C GLY A 321 12.62 4.96 12.76
N GLY A 322 12.97 5.98 13.54
CA GLY A 322 13.37 7.28 12.99
C GLY A 322 14.69 7.25 12.23
N ILE A 323 14.88 8.17 11.30
CA ILE A 323 16.15 8.38 10.61
C ILE A 323 17.16 9.01 11.58
N GLU A 324 18.34 8.39 11.71
CA GLU A 324 19.44 8.93 12.52
C GLU A 324 20.27 9.93 11.70
N ARG A 325 20.59 9.58 10.44
CA ARG A 325 21.36 10.44 9.55
C ARG A 325 21.12 10.13 8.08
N VAL A 326 21.36 11.12 7.23
CA VAL A 326 21.40 10.99 5.77
C VAL A 326 22.76 11.48 5.28
N GLU A 327 23.35 10.76 4.34
CA GLU A 327 24.54 11.21 3.62
C GLU A 327 24.22 11.43 2.15
N VAL A 328 24.88 12.42 1.55
CA VAL A 328 24.81 12.75 0.13
C VAL A 328 26.19 12.60 -0.49
N SER A 329 26.22 12.06 -1.70
CA SER A 329 27.39 11.97 -2.56
C SER A 329 27.11 12.73 -3.85
N THR A 330 28.14 13.39 -4.37
CA THR A 330 28.11 14.10 -5.66
C THR A 330 29.04 13.47 -6.71
N ASP A 331 29.75 12.40 -6.36
CA ASP A 331 30.82 11.76 -7.15
C ASP A 331 30.60 10.25 -7.32
N ASP A 332 29.33 9.84 -7.51
CA ASP A 332 28.90 8.45 -7.69
C ASP A 332 29.25 7.51 -6.53
N GLY A 333 29.29 8.05 -5.32
CA GLY A 333 29.43 7.30 -4.07
C GLY A 333 30.88 7.15 -3.60
N ALA A 334 31.83 7.84 -4.23
CA ALA A 334 33.23 7.80 -3.82
C ALA A 334 33.47 8.57 -2.52
N THR A 335 32.78 9.70 -2.32
CA THR A 335 32.81 10.46 -1.07
C THR A 335 31.40 10.81 -0.60
N TRP A 336 31.23 10.93 0.72
CA TRP A 336 29.94 11.16 1.35
C TRP A 336 30.06 12.32 2.34
N VAL A 337 29.06 13.19 2.32
CA VAL A 337 28.90 14.29 3.27
C VAL A 337 27.56 14.11 3.97
N GLU A 338 27.53 14.30 5.29
CA GLU A 338 26.29 14.27 6.06
C GLU A 338 25.39 15.46 5.66
N ALA A 339 24.14 15.16 5.32
CA ALA A 339 23.12 16.15 5.01
C ALA A 339 22.43 16.60 6.31
N ALA A 340 22.00 17.86 6.37
CA ALA A 340 21.21 18.36 7.47
C ALA A 340 19.77 17.82 7.36
N ILE A 341 19.25 17.23 8.44
CA ILE A 341 17.81 17.00 8.59
C ILE A 341 17.17 18.33 8.95
N VAL A 342 16.36 18.89 8.05
CA VAL A 342 15.78 20.23 8.18
C VAL A 342 14.33 20.21 8.66
N GLU A 343 13.65 19.07 8.54
CA GLU A 343 12.28 18.87 9.00
C GLU A 343 12.02 17.41 9.39
N GLU A 344 11.40 17.18 10.54
CA GLU A 344 11.08 15.87 11.09
C GLU A 344 9.83 15.91 11.99
N ALA A 345 9.13 14.79 12.13
CA ALA A 345 7.93 14.67 12.96
C ALA A 345 7.89 13.32 13.71
N GLY A 346 9.03 12.91 14.28
CA GLY A 346 9.17 11.68 15.05
C GLY A 346 9.39 10.43 14.20
N PRO A 347 9.49 9.24 14.84
CA PRO A 347 10.04 8.03 14.23
C PRO A 347 9.13 7.35 13.20
N LEU A 348 7.84 7.73 13.13
CA LEU A 348 6.88 7.19 12.17
C LEU A 348 6.84 7.97 10.85
N SER A 349 7.35 9.20 10.88
CA SER A 349 7.36 10.10 9.73
C SER A 349 8.64 9.93 8.93
N TRP A 350 8.62 10.37 7.67
CA TRP A 350 9.88 10.61 6.97
C TRP A 350 10.57 11.87 7.53
N VAL A 351 11.81 12.11 7.12
CA VAL A 351 12.53 13.36 7.37
C VAL A 351 12.82 14.03 6.04
N ARG A 352 12.87 15.36 6.02
CA ARG A 352 13.41 16.15 4.91
C ARG A 352 14.87 16.43 5.19
N PHE A 353 15.74 16.15 4.22
CA PHE A 353 17.17 16.45 4.30
C PHE A 353 17.62 17.43 3.24
N GLU A 354 18.64 18.22 3.54
CA GLU A 354 19.28 19.15 2.62
C GLU A 354 20.81 19.13 2.78
N ALA A 355 21.53 19.20 1.65
CA ALA A 355 22.99 19.27 1.61
C ALA A 355 23.43 20.39 0.63
N PRO A 356 24.27 21.34 1.08
CA PRO A 356 24.85 22.33 0.19
C PRO A 356 25.91 21.67 -0.71
N TRP A 357 25.93 22.06 -1.98
CA TRP A 357 26.87 21.56 -2.97
C TRP A 357 27.41 22.70 -3.84
N GLU A 358 28.73 22.86 -3.88
CA GLU A 358 29.39 23.72 -4.86
C GLU A 358 29.56 22.94 -6.17
N ALA A 359 28.61 23.10 -7.08
CA ALA A 359 28.54 22.38 -8.33
C ALA A 359 29.59 22.91 -9.33
N ALA A 360 30.55 22.05 -9.69
CA ALA A 360 31.50 22.33 -10.75
C ALA A 360 30.94 21.88 -12.11
N SER A 361 31.23 22.62 -13.19
CA SER A 361 30.78 22.26 -14.54
C SER A 361 31.20 20.85 -14.93
N GLY A 362 30.30 20.14 -15.63
CA GLY A 362 30.46 18.74 -16.00
C GLY A 362 29.25 17.88 -15.60
N THR A 363 29.39 16.56 -15.76
CA THR A 363 28.36 15.61 -15.33
C THR A 363 28.59 15.19 -13.89
N ALA A 364 27.54 15.17 -13.07
CA ALA A 364 27.59 14.63 -11.72
C ALA A 364 26.55 13.52 -11.55
N MET A 365 26.87 12.57 -10.66
CA MET A 365 25.95 11.51 -10.27
C MET A 365 25.66 11.66 -8.78
N LEU A 366 24.49 12.24 -8.49
CA LEU A 366 24.08 12.49 -7.12
C LEU A 366 23.48 11.21 -6.52
N GLN A 367 23.74 10.98 -5.25
CA GLN A 367 23.22 9.86 -4.49
C GLN A 367 22.89 10.30 -3.06
N SER A 368 21.88 9.68 -2.46
CA SER A 368 21.63 9.76 -1.02
C SER A 368 21.56 8.37 -0.41
N ARG A 369 22.00 8.25 0.85
CA ARG A 369 21.80 7.05 1.65
C ARG A 369 21.42 7.43 3.08
N ALA A 370 20.43 6.74 3.62
CA ALA A 370 19.96 6.95 4.98
C ALA A 370 20.35 5.81 5.92
N PHE A 371 20.43 6.13 7.21
CA PHE A 371 20.64 5.22 8.31
C PHE A 371 19.60 5.52 9.39
N ASP A 372 18.96 4.50 9.94
CA ASP A 372 17.97 4.65 11.02
C ASP A 372 18.58 4.48 12.41
N GLN A 373 17.81 4.82 13.43
CA GLN A 373 18.19 4.73 14.84
C GLN A 373 18.45 3.29 15.34
N ARG A 374 18.18 2.26 14.53
CA ARG A 374 18.53 0.86 14.80
C ARG A 374 19.83 0.45 14.13
N GLY A 375 20.51 1.36 13.43
CA GLY A 375 21.74 1.10 12.71
C GLY A 375 21.54 0.39 11.38
N LEU A 376 20.30 0.30 10.87
CA LEU A 376 20.05 -0.19 9.52
C LEU A 376 20.36 0.92 8.52
N GLY A 377 20.95 0.57 7.38
CA GLY A 377 21.27 1.53 6.31
C GLY A 377 20.86 1.00 4.94
N GLN A 378 20.74 1.91 3.96
CA GLN A 378 20.48 1.53 2.58
C GLN A 378 21.63 0.70 1.98
N PRO A 379 21.34 -0.41 1.29
CA PRO A 379 22.35 -1.19 0.60
C PRO A 379 22.69 -0.57 -0.76
N VAL A 380 23.84 -0.95 -1.31
CA VAL A 380 24.20 -0.61 -2.70
C VAL A 380 23.27 -1.31 -3.70
N GLU A 381 22.89 -2.56 -3.41
CA GLU A 381 21.96 -3.37 -4.19
C GLU A 381 20.88 -3.93 -3.27
N THR A 382 19.62 -3.92 -3.71
CA THR A 382 18.55 -4.60 -2.99
C THR A 382 18.49 -6.05 -3.44
N GLU A 383 18.28 -6.96 -2.48
CA GLU A 383 18.01 -8.36 -2.77
C GLU A 383 16.80 -8.52 -3.73
N TRP A 384 17.02 -9.23 -4.83
CA TRP A 384 15.97 -9.48 -5.81
C TRP A 384 14.87 -10.38 -5.21
N ASN A 385 13.63 -10.13 -5.63
CA ASN A 385 12.53 -11.04 -5.40
C ASN A 385 11.54 -10.97 -6.58
N ALA A 386 10.85 -12.07 -6.89
CA ALA A 386 10.06 -12.19 -8.11
C ALA A 386 8.91 -11.16 -8.24
N LYS A 387 8.46 -10.60 -7.10
CA LYS A 387 7.39 -9.60 -7.04
C LYS A 387 7.90 -8.16 -6.92
N GLY A 388 9.22 -7.96 -6.92
CA GLY A 388 9.87 -6.65 -6.89
C GLY A 388 9.43 -5.77 -5.72
N TYR A 389 9.32 -6.35 -4.53
CA TYR A 389 8.99 -5.61 -3.31
C TYR A 389 10.25 -5.11 -2.59
N LEU A 390 10.07 -4.08 -1.76
CA LEU A 390 11.07 -3.57 -0.81
C LEU A 390 12.37 -3.08 -1.47
N GLN A 391 12.27 -2.52 -2.67
CA GLN A 391 13.40 -1.87 -3.35
C GLN A 391 13.85 -0.65 -2.52
N ASN A 392 15.10 -0.67 -2.06
CA ASN A 392 15.64 0.36 -1.18
C ASN A 392 17.10 0.72 -1.44
N SER A 393 17.65 0.25 -2.56
CA SER A 393 19.04 0.51 -2.90
C SER A 393 19.30 2.01 -3.03
N ILE A 394 20.57 2.41 -3.01
CA ILE A 394 20.94 3.81 -3.25
C ILE A 394 20.45 4.24 -4.63
N TYR A 395 19.68 5.32 -4.68
CA TYR A 395 19.18 5.89 -5.93
C TYR A 395 20.23 6.83 -6.55
N ARG A 396 20.35 6.77 -7.87
CA ARG A 396 21.32 7.54 -8.66
C ARG A 396 20.57 8.60 -9.45
N VAL A 397 20.94 9.86 -9.26
CA VAL A 397 20.33 11.03 -9.91
C VAL A 397 21.39 11.70 -10.79
N PRO A 398 21.43 11.38 -12.10
CA PRO A 398 22.34 12.04 -13.02
C PRO A 398 21.93 13.51 -13.20
N VAL A 399 22.90 14.42 -13.23
CA VAL A 399 22.70 15.83 -13.55
C VAL A 399 23.84 16.36 -14.42
N THR A 400 23.58 17.44 -15.16
CA THR A 400 24.60 18.18 -15.90
C THR A 400 24.74 19.58 -15.32
N VAL A 401 25.96 20.01 -15.06
CA VAL A 401 26.29 21.36 -14.58
C VAL A 401 26.94 22.12 -15.74
N GLU A 402 26.33 23.23 -16.15
CA GLU A 402 26.75 24.05 -17.30
C GLU A 402 27.94 24.96 -17.00
#